data_AF-A0A444XLN4-F1
#
_entry.id   AF-A0A444XLN4-F1
#
_cell.length_a   1.000
_cell.length_b   1.000
_cell.length_c   1.000
_cell.angle_alpha   90.00
_cell.angle_beta   90.00
_cell.angle_gamma   90.00
#
_symmetry.space_group_name_H-M   'P 1'
#
loop_
_entity.id
_entity.type
_entity.pdbx_description
1 polymer ?
#
loop_
_entity_poly.entity_id
_entity_poly.type
_entity_poly.pdbx_seq_one_letter_code
_entity_poly.pdbx_strand_id
1 'polypeptide(L)' 'MRVTHYDRIASVFVMEELKPFEGWGQGSFCVWLSTGTCDCGLFQSLYFLCRHVLDTCATASVECGTYVHPVYM' A
#
# COMPACT_ATOMS: atom_id res chain seq x y z
N MET A 1 -5.98 -9.12 -3.32
CA MET A 1 -5.71 -8.23 -2.19
C MET A 1 -7.05 -7.72 -1.66
N ARG A 2 -7.28 -7.73 -0.33
CA ARG A 2 -8.51 -7.19 0.29
C ARG A 2 -8.14 -6.31 1.50
N VAL A 3 -8.81 -5.17 1.68
CA VAL A 3 -8.68 -4.38 2.91
C VAL A 3 -9.40 -5.15 4.02
N THR A 4 -8.72 -5.45 5.12
CA THR A 4 -9.32 -6.09 6.30
C THR A 4 -9.57 -5.09 7.42
N HIS A 5 -8.76 -4.04 7.50
CA HIS A 5 -8.91 -2.98 8.48
C HIS A 5 -8.50 -1.63 7.89
N TYR A 6 -9.19 -0.57 8.30
CA TYR A 6 -8.85 0.81 7.94
C TYR A 6 -8.97 1.72 9.16
N ASP A 7 -7.84 2.31 9.54
CA ASP A 7 -7.78 3.41 10.50
C ASP A 7 -7.72 4.74 9.74
N ARG A 8 -8.84 5.46 9.76
CA ARG A 8 -8.97 6.77 9.11
C ARG A 8 -8.14 7.86 9.78
N ILE A 9 -7.94 7.80 11.10
CA ILE A 9 -7.20 8.82 11.84
C ILE A 9 -5.71 8.68 11.55
N ALA A 10 -5.20 7.45 11.62
CA ALA A 10 -3.82 7.16 11.33
C ALA A 10 -3.51 7.09 9.81
N SER A 11 -4.54 7.07 8.97
CA SER A 11 -4.43 6.82 7.53
C SER A 11 -3.72 5.48 7.23
N VAL A 12 -4.05 4.46 8.00
CA VAL A 12 -3.45 3.12 7.94
C VAL A 12 -4.45 2.11 7.42
N PHE A 13 -4.04 1.31 6.45
CA PHE A 13 -4.82 0.20 5.91
C PHE A 13 -4.08 -1.10 6.19
N VAL A 14 -4.81 -2.08 6.70
CA VAL A 14 -4.33 -3.46 6.78
C VAL A 14 -4.99 -4.23 5.65
N MET A 15 -4.17 -4.94 4.91
CA MET A 15 -4.55 -5.60 3.68
C MET A 15 -4.11 -7.06 3.74
N GLU A 16 -4.99 -7.98 3.35
CA GLU A 16 -4.62 -9.37 3.15
C GLU A 16 -4.43 -9.69 1.68
N GLU A 17 -3.35 -10.39 1.40
CA GLU A 17 -3.08 -10.90 0.07
C GLU A 17 -3.73 -12.28 -0.12
N LEU A 18 -4.88 -12.28 -0.80
CA LEU A 18 -5.68 -13.49 -1.00
C LEU A 18 -4.99 -14.54 -1.87
N LYS A 19 -4.06 -14.15 -2.73
CA LYS A 19 -3.27 -15.05 -3.58
C LYS A 19 -1.80 -14.64 -3.47
N PRO A 20 -0.88 -15.60 -3.33
CA PRO A 20 0.55 -15.31 -3.39
C PRO A 20 0.89 -14.70 -4.76
N PHE A 21 1.41 -13.47 -4.76
CA PHE A 21 1.92 -12.82 -5.96
C PHE A 21 3.44 -13.08 -6.07
N GLU A 22 3.91 -13.51 -7.24
CA GLU A 22 5.34 -13.69 -7.57
C GLU A 22 6.22 -14.25 -6.42
N GLY A 23 5.83 -15.40 -5.87
CA GLY A 23 6.62 -16.08 -4.83
C GLY A 23 6.49 -15.51 -3.42
N TRP A 24 5.61 -14.54 -3.20
CA TRP A 24 5.24 -14.09 -1.86
C TRP A 24 4.41 -15.15 -1.14
N GLY A 25 4.60 -15.28 0.17
CA GLY A 25 3.68 -16.06 1.00
C GLY A 25 2.36 -15.32 1.18
N GLN A 26 1.27 -16.06 1.41
CA GLN A 26 0.02 -15.46 1.86
C GLN A 26 0.27 -14.68 3.16
N GLY A 27 -0.12 -13.40 3.21
CA GLY A 27 0.22 -12.53 4.34
C GLY A 27 -0.66 -11.30 4.47
N SER A 28 -0.56 -10.68 5.65
CA SER A 28 -1.17 -9.39 5.97
C SER A 28 -0.10 -8.30 5.91
N PHE A 29 -0.44 -7.20 5.25
CA PHE A 29 0.44 -6.06 5.03
C PHE A 29 -0.22 -4.78 5.56
N CYS A 30 0.57 -3.92 6.17
CA CYS A 30 0.17 -2.57 6.56
C CYS A 30 0.65 -1.55 5.53
N VAL A 31 -0.26 -0.66 5.15
CA VAL A 31 -0.02 0.48 4.27
C VAL A 31 -0.29 1.76 5.06
N TRP A 32 0.70 2.63 5.13
CA TRP A 32 0.57 3.97 5.70
C TRP A 32 0.48 4.97 4.55
N LEU A 33 -0.73 5.46 4.26
CA LEU A 33 -0.92 6.42 3.17
C LEU A 33 -0.18 7.72 3.46
N SER A 34 -0.25 8.22 4.69
CA SER A 34 0.37 9.49 5.10
C SER A 34 1.87 9.58 4.78
N THR A 35 2.57 8.45 4.76
CA THR A 35 4.00 8.36 4.47
C THR A 35 4.31 7.66 3.15
N GLY A 36 3.29 7.20 2.41
CA GLY A 36 3.46 6.43 1.17
C GLY A 36 4.20 5.10 1.36
N THR A 37 4.20 4.54 2.58
CA THR A 37 4.99 3.35 2.92
C THR A 37 4.12 2.10 3.08
N CYS A 38 4.71 0.94 2.82
CA CYS A 38 4.12 -0.36 3.08
C CYS A 38 5.18 -1.29 3.69
N ASP A 39 4.79 -2.14 4.62
CA ASP A 39 5.66 -3.12 5.30
C ASP A 39 6.00 -4.35 4.44
N CYS A 40 5.51 -4.42 3.19
CA CYS A 40 5.90 -5.47 2.23
C CYS A 40 7.40 -5.48 1.86
N GLY A 41 8.18 -4.48 2.30
CA GLY A 41 9.65 -4.48 2.27
C GLY A 41 10.32 -4.35 0.90
N LEU A 42 9.61 -4.62 -0.21
CA LEU A 42 10.19 -4.69 -1.56
C LEU A 42 10.21 -3.34 -2.31
N PHE A 43 9.22 -2.48 -2.05
CA PHE A 43 9.04 -1.23 -2.81
C PHE A 43 9.67 -0.01 -2.13
N GLN A 44 9.93 -0.08 -0.82
CA GLN A 44 10.59 1.01 -0.10
C GLN A 44 12.02 1.28 -0.61
N SER A 45 12.70 0.28 -1.18
CA SER A 45 14.07 0.43 -1.71
C SER A 45 14.15 1.16 -3.05
N LEU A 46 13.05 1.22 -3.82
CA LEU A 46 13.03 1.83 -5.15
C LEU A 46 12.25 3.16 -5.19
N TYR A 47 11.75 3.63 -4.03
CA TYR A 47 10.93 4.84 -3.91
C TYR A 47 9.66 4.87 -4.79
N PHE A 48 9.25 3.72 -5.34
CA PHE A 48 7.97 3.56 -6.01
C PHE A 48 6.90 3.21 -4.99
N LEU A 49 5.69 3.74 -5.17
CA LEU A 49 4.53 3.25 -4.42
C LEU A 49 4.37 1.77 -4.69
N CYS A 50 4.30 0.99 -3.62
CA CYS A 50 4.01 -0.42 -3.79
C CYS A 50 2.61 -0.58 -4.38
N ARG A 51 2.40 -1.69 -5.09
CA ARG A 51 1.08 -2.05 -5.60
C ARG A 51 0.01 -2.01 -4.50
N HIS A 52 0.37 -2.35 -3.26
CA HIS A 52 -0.58 -2.26 -2.16
C HIS A 52 -1.00 -0.82 -1.85
N VAL A 53 -0.13 0.18 -2.01
CA VAL A 53 -0.53 1.57 -1.82
C VAL A 53 -1.43 2.03 -2.97
N LEU A 54 -1.09 1.68 -4.21
CA LEU A 54 -1.90 2.01 -5.39
C LEU A 54 -3.32 1.43 -5.32
N ASP A 55 -3.43 0.14 -5.02
CA ASP A 55 -4.72 -0.54 -4.87
C ASP A 55 -5.51 0.03 -3.68
N THR A 56 -4.83 0.45 -2.60
CA THR A 56 -5.47 1.11 -1.45
C THR A 56 -5.99 2.50 -1.82
N CYS A 57 -5.24 3.32 -2.53
CA CYS A 57 -5.70 4.62 -3.01
C CYS A 57 -6.91 4.49 -3.94
N ALA A 58 -6.87 3.54 -4.88
CA ALA A 58 -8.00 3.25 -5.76
C ALA A 58 -9.24 2.83 -4.95
N THR A 59 -9.05 1.97 -3.93
CA THR A 59 -10.12 1.52 -3.04
C THR A 59 -10.70 2.66 -2.20
N ALA A 60 -9.84 3.54 -1.67
CA ALA A 60 -10.22 4.67 -0.85
C ALA A 60 -10.70 5.90 -1.67
N SER A 61 -10.60 5.83 -3.01
CA SER A 61 -10.84 6.98 -3.92
C SER A 61 -10.00 8.21 -3.54
N VAL A 62 -8.77 7.99 -3.09
CA VAL A 62 -7.83 9.06 -2.69
C VAL A 62 -6.79 9.24 -3.79
N GLU A 63 -6.40 10.50 -4.04
CA GLU A 63 -5.35 10.84 -5.00
C GLU A 63 -3.99 10.35 -4.51
N CYS A 64 -3.62 9.15 -4.95
CA CYS A 64 -2.35 8.50 -4.62
C CYS A 64 -1.14 9.36 -4.96
N GLY A 65 -1.30 10.25 -5.95
CA GLY A 65 -0.31 11.21 -6.41
C GLY A 65 0.31 12.04 -5.29
N THR A 66 -0.50 12.49 -4.34
CA THR A 66 -0.01 13.29 -3.20
C THR A 66 0.92 12.53 -2.26
N TYR A 67 0.97 11.19 -2.38
CA TYR A 67 1.81 10.29 -1.60
C TYR A 67 2.92 9.64 -2.43
N VAL A 68 2.97 9.86 -3.75
CA VAL A 68 4.14 9.52 -4.57
C VAL A 68 5.16 10.63 -4.42
N HIS A 69 6.44 10.29 -4.28
CA HIS A 69 7.48 11.29 -4.50
C HIS A 69 7.39 11.80 -5.97
N PRO A 70 7.42 13.12 -6.23
CA PRO A 70 7.17 13.69 -7.57
C PRO A 70 8.17 13.29 -8.67
N VAL A 71 9.22 12.55 -8.30
CA VAL A 71 10.21 11.98 -9.24
C VAL A 71 9.65 10.74 -9.95
N TYR A 72 8.61 10.11 -9.41
CA TYR A 72 8.01 8.86 -9.91
C TYR A 72 6.55 9.03 -10.35
N MET A 73 6.11 10.28 -10.55
CA MET A 73 4.85 10.62 -11.22
C MET A 73 5.01 10.61 -12.74
#